data_AF-X1MG44-F1
#
_entry.id   AF-X1MG44-F1
#
_cell.length_a   1.000
_cell.length_b   1.000
_cell.length_c   1.000
_cell.angle_alpha   90.00
_cell.angle_beta   90.00
_cell.angle_gamma   90.00
#
_symmetry.space_group_name_H-M   'P 1'
#
loop_
_entity.id
_entity.type
_entity.pdbx_description
1 polymer ?
#
loop_
_entity_poly.entity_id
_entity_poly.type
_entity_poly.pdbx_seq_one_letter_code
_entity_poly.pdbx_strand_id
1 'polypeptide(L)' 'MPQGHGRAVTTCTELAEINFGTIEGLTFDEISKLHPEQAKQLTDRSLTLKFPCGESIRELNERVSKFLLRLEN' A
#
# COMPACT_ATOMS: atom_id res chain seq x y z
N MET A 1 14.24 -19.92 -12.93
CA MET A 1 12.84 -20.36 -13.04
C MET A 1 12.35 -20.73 -11.64
N PRO A 2 11.24 -20.17 -11.12
CA PRO A 2 10.79 -20.49 -9.77
C PRO A 2 10.38 -21.97 -9.71
N GLN A 3 11.03 -22.74 -8.84
CA GLN A 3 10.68 -24.13 -8.58
C GLN A 3 9.62 -24.17 -7.48
N GLY A 4 8.35 -23.96 -7.85
CA GLY A 4 7.20 -23.95 -6.94
C GLY A 4 6.36 -25.23 -7.03
N HIS A 5 5.48 -25.45 -6.05
CA HIS A 5 4.60 -26.63 -5.87
C HIS A 5 3.58 -26.92 -7.01
N GLY A 6 3.82 -26.48 -8.24
CA GLY A 6 2.99 -26.77 -9.42
C GLY A 6 1.60 -26.13 -9.41
N ARG A 7 1.35 -25.16 -8.50
CA ARG A 7 0.07 -24.46 -8.43
C ARG A 7 0.07 -23.21 -9.30
N ALA A 8 -1.05 -22.97 -9.97
CA ALA A 8 -1.28 -21.71 -10.65
C ALA A 8 -1.28 -20.57 -9.64
N VAL A 9 -0.57 -19.49 -9.96
CA VAL A 9 -0.56 -18.25 -9.18
C VAL A 9 -1.44 -17.24 -9.91
N THR A 10 -2.43 -16.72 -9.20
CA THR A 10 -3.31 -15.67 -9.72
C THR A 10 -2.88 -14.34 -9.12
N THR A 11 -2.44 -13.41 -9.97
CA THR A 11 -2.12 -12.05 -9.54
C THR A 11 -3.41 -11.28 -9.27
N CYS A 12 -3.49 -10.61 -8.12
CA CYS A 12 -4.62 -9.77 -7.72
C CYS A 12 -4.11 -8.35 -7.46
N THR A 13 -4.42 -7.41 -8.34
CA THR A 13 -3.96 -6.02 -8.22
C THR A 13 -4.59 -5.30 -7.03
N GLU A 14 -5.76 -5.77 -6.60
CA GLU A 14 -6.46 -5.30 -5.41
C GLU A 14 -5.66 -5.56 -4.13
N LEU A 15 -4.81 -6.59 -4.14
CA LEU A 15 -3.94 -7.00 -3.03
C LEU A 15 -2.53 -6.38 -3.09
N ALA A 16 -2.27 -5.47 -4.04
CA ALA A 16 -1.03 -4.71 -4.03
C ALA A 16 -0.91 -3.89 -2.74
N GLU A 17 0.32 -3.68 -2.27
CA GLU A 17 0.61 -2.77 -1.16
C GLU A 17 0.05 -1.36 -1.45
N ILE A 18 -0.15 -0.55 -0.41
CA ILE A 18 -0.52 0.85 -0.58
C ILE A 18 0.51 1.57 -1.45
N ASN A 19 0.02 2.41 -2.36
CA ASN A 19 0.88 3.29 -3.15
C ASN A 19 1.36 4.46 -2.26
N PHE A 20 2.64 4.44 -1.90
CA PHE A 20 3.25 5.50 -1.08
C PHE A 20 3.55 6.79 -1.87
N GLY A 21 3.34 6.79 -3.19
CA GLY A 21 3.50 7.97 -4.03
C GLY A 21 4.93 8.51 -4.00
N THR A 22 5.10 9.78 -3.63
CA THR A 22 6.42 10.45 -3.70
C THR A 22 7.46 9.92 -2.71
N ILE A 23 7.05 9.14 -1.70
CA ILE A 23 7.99 8.59 -0.71
C ILE A 23 8.41 7.13 -1.02
N GLU A 24 7.94 6.57 -2.13
CA GLU A 24 8.40 5.26 -2.62
C GLU A 24 9.92 5.23 -2.80
N GLY A 25 10.53 4.12 -2.39
CA GLY A 25 11.98 3.92 -2.49
C GLY A 25 12.83 4.71 -1.48
N LEU A 26 12.22 5.52 -0.60
CA LEU A 26 12.92 6.19 0.49
C LEU A 26 12.93 5.33 1.76
N THR A 27 14.01 5.42 2.52
CA THR A 27 14.08 4.89 3.88
C THR A 27 13.31 5.79 4.85
N PHE A 28 12.93 5.25 6.01
CA PHE A 28 12.26 6.04 7.04
C PHE A 28 13.10 7.24 7.52
N ASP A 29 14.42 7.11 7.59
CA ASP A 29 15.32 8.21 7.96
C ASP A 29 15.33 9.33 6.91
N GLU A 30 15.28 8.99 5.62
CA GLU A 30 15.18 9.95 4.52
C GLU A 30 13.82 10.63 4.52
N ILE A 31 12.73 9.88 4.72
CA ILE A 31 11.37 10.41 4.87
C ILE A 31 11.32 11.37 6.07
N SER A 32 11.93 11.00 7.21
CA SER A 32 11.95 11.87 8.40
C SER A 32 12.66 13.20 8.17
N LYS A 33 13.63 13.25 7.25
CA LYS A 33 14.38 14.47 6.90
C LYS A 33 13.69 15.29 5.80
N LEU A 34 13.17 14.63 4.77
CA LEU A 34 12.59 15.27 3.57
C LEU A 34 11.09 15.58 3.73
N HIS A 35 10.39 14.76 4.50
CA HIS A 35 8.93 14.71 4.65
C HIS A 35 8.53 14.45 6.12
N PRO A 36 8.93 15.33 7.07
CA PRO A 36 8.76 15.09 8.50
C PRO A 36 7.30 14.95 8.94
N GLU A 37 6.38 15.63 8.26
CA GLU A 37 4.94 15.50 8.54
C GLU A 37 4.43 14.11 8.16
N GLN A 38 4.83 13.59 7.00
CA GLN A 38 4.48 12.24 6.55
C GLN A 38 5.11 11.18 7.45
N ALA A 39 6.37 11.36 7.89
CA ALA A 39 7.00 10.46 8.85
C ALA A 39 6.22 10.38 10.18
N LYS A 40 5.73 11.54 10.66
CA LYS A 40 4.88 11.60 11.85
C LYS A 40 3.55 10.88 11.63
N GLN A 41 2.86 11.15 10.52
CA GLN A 41 1.57 10.51 10.22
C GLN A 41 1.69 8.99 10.05
N LEU A 42 2.79 8.51 9.46
CA LEU A 42 3.15 7.09 9.39
C LEU A 42 3.34 6.48 10.78
N THR A 43 4.09 7.16 11.65
CA THR A 43 4.34 6.73 13.03
C THR A 43 3.06 6.69 13.86
N ASP A 44 2.21 7.71 13.72
CA ASP A 44 0.93 7.85 14.42
C ASP A 44 -0.15 6.92 13.85
N ARG A 45 0.14 6.17 12.77
CA ARG A 45 -0.79 5.29 12.04
C ARG A 45 -2.09 6.01 11.67
N SER A 46 -1.97 7.26 11.24
CA SER A 46 -3.13 8.10 10.98
C SER A 46 -3.98 7.51 9.84
N LEU A 47 -5.26 7.24 10.14
CA LEU A 47 -6.24 6.77 9.14
C LEU A 47 -6.65 7.86 8.14
N THR A 48 -6.29 9.11 8.40
CA THR A 48 -6.53 10.25 7.50
C THR A 48 -5.34 10.58 6.60
N LEU A 49 -4.24 9.81 6.73
CA LEU A 49 -3.06 9.97 5.88
C LEU A 49 -3.41 9.73 4.41
N LYS A 50 -2.99 10.68 3.57
CA LYS A 50 -2.97 10.56 2.12
C LYS A 50 -1.55 10.85 1.62
N PHE A 51 -0.96 9.88 0.93
CA PHE A 51 0.36 10.06 0.34
C PHE A 51 0.27 10.98 -0.89
N PRO A 52 1.14 11.99 -1.01
CA PRO A 52 1.23 12.80 -2.23
C PRO A 52 1.51 11.92 -3.45
N CYS A 53 0.75 12.09 -4.53
CA CYS A 53 0.81 11.24 -5.74
C CYS A 53 0.59 9.73 -5.50
N GLY A 54 0.09 9.36 -4.31
CA GLY A 54 -0.20 7.98 -3.92
C GLY A 54 -1.63 7.82 -3.45
N GLU A 55 -1.85 6.82 -2.62
CA GLU A 55 -3.16 6.48 -2.05
C GLU A 55 -3.35 7.08 -0.65
N SER A 56 -4.61 7.23 -0.27
CA SER A 56 -5.02 7.31 1.14
C SER A 56 -5.40 5.94 1.67
N ILE A 57 -5.46 5.80 3.00
CA ILE A 57 -5.94 4.57 3.65
C ILE A 57 -7.37 4.21 3.21
N ARG A 58 -8.21 5.22 2.92
CA ARG A 58 -9.56 5.02 2.38
C ARG A 58 -9.52 4.39 0.98
N GLU A 59 -8.70 4.94 0.08
CA GLU A 59 -8.56 4.46 -1.30
C GLU A 59 -8.01 3.01 -1.32
N LEU A 60 -7.05 2.71 -0.45
CA LEU A 60 -6.58 1.34 -0.21
C LEU A 60 -7.72 0.42 0.24
N ASN A 61 -8.51 0.84 1.24
CA ASN A 61 -9.60 0.04 1.76
C ASN A 61 -10.68 -0.22 0.70
N GLU A 62 -11.05 0.77 -0.10
CA GLU A 62 -11.99 0.64 -1.20
C GLU A 62 -11.48 -0.34 -2.26
N ARG A 63 -10.18 -0.28 -2.59
CA ARG A 63 -9.54 -1.21 -3.53
C ARG A 63 -9.53 -2.64 -3.00
N VAL A 64 -9.12 -2.85 -1.76
CA VAL A 64 -9.10 -4.18 -1.12
C VAL A 64 -10.51 -4.74 -0.96
N SER A 65 -11.51 -3.90 -0.70
CA SER A 65 -12.91 -4.35 -0.57
C SER A 65 -13.46 -4.95 -1.87
N LYS A 66 -12.98 -4.51 -3.04
CA LYS A 66 -13.34 -5.14 -4.33
C LYS A 66 -12.86 -6.59 -4.42
N PHE A 67 -11.74 -6.93 -3.75
CA PHE A 67 -11.27 -8.30 -3.68
C PHE A 67 -12.21 -9.19 -2.86
N LEU A 68 -12.81 -8.67 -1.79
CA LEU A 68 -13.78 -9.43 -0.98
C LEU A 68 -14.99 -9.86 -1.82
N LEU A 69 -15.53 -8.95 -2.65
CA LEU A 69 -16.64 -9.27 -3.56
C LEU A 69 -16.29 -10.37 -4.59
N ARG A 70 -15.01 -10.53 -4.91
CA ARG A 70 -14.53 -11.59 -5.80
C ARG A 70 -14.46 -12.96 -5.11
N LEU A 71 -14.40 -13.00 -3.78
CA LEU A 71 -14.39 -14.24 -2.99
C LEU A 71 -15.80 -14.76 -2.66
N GLU A 72 -16.81 -13.88 -2.69
CA GLU A 72 -18.21 -14.22 -2.38
C GLU A 72 -18.97 -14.85 -3.57
N ASN A 73 -18.29 -15.09 -4.70
CA ASN A 73 -18.78 -15.82 -5.87
C ASN A 73 -18.04 -17.15 -6.03
#